data_AF-A0A1Q8BH18-F1
#
_entry.id   AF-A0A1Q8BH18-F1
#
_cell.length_a   1.000
_cell.length_b   1.000
_cell.length_c   1.000
_cell.angle_alpha   90.00
_cell.angle_beta   90.00
_cell.angle_gamma   90.00
#
_symmetry.space_group_name_H-M   'P 1'
#
loop_
_entity.id
_entity.type
_entity.pdbx_description
1 polymer ?
#
loop_
_entity_poly.entity_id
_entity_poly.type
_entity_poly.pdbx_seq_one_letter_code
_entity_poly.pdbx_strand_id
1 'polypeptide(L)'
;MSEDEFFSNWLRRRWRFPTANLFDELEQDFEEMFKDLELPKDLIRERKLPDGGTVREMGPFVYGYSFSMGPDGKPVIREFGNVKPSLRGGPLGAVKPRLDVKEDREPLVDTIVNPDTVKVVAELPGVEKPDISLECDGQKLRLKVDTDKRRYYKELELPVEVDPDTSKASYKNGVLELILTRKKSGSKAKQIAID
;
A
#
# COMPACT_ATOMS: atom_id res chain seq x y z
N MET A 1 -13.58 -1.21 4.03
CA MET A 1 -13.21 -1.89 5.30
C MET A 1 -11.70 -1.91 5.30
N SER A 2 -11.10 -1.18 6.24
CA SER A 2 -9.78 -0.56 6.11
C SER A 2 -8.62 -1.46 6.54
N GLU A 3 -7.49 -1.26 5.86
CA GLU A 3 -6.13 -1.78 6.10
C GLU A 3 -5.76 -1.82 7.60
N ASP A 4 -6.27 -0.86 8.37
CA ASP A 4 -5.97 -0.70 9.79
C ASP A 4 -6.58 -1.74 10.73
N GLU A 5 -7.72 -2.37 10.41
CA GLU A 5 -8.46 -3.17 11.40
C GLU A 5 -7.79 -4.50 11.75
N PHE A 6 -7.18 -5.20 10.79
CA PHE A 6 -6.48 -6.45 11.07
C PHE A 6 -5.27 -6.20 11.97
N PHE A 7 -4.34 -5.33 11.52
CA PHE A 7 -3.12 -5.03 12.25
C PHE A 7 -3.38 -4.36 13.60
N SER A 8 -4.37 -3.47 13.68
CA SER A 8 -4.77 -2.84 14.96
C SER A 8 -5.28 -3.88 15.96
N ASN A 9 -6.14 -4.81 15.54
CA ASN A 9 -6.64 -5.88 16.41
C ASN A 9 -5.54 -6.88 16.78
N TRP A 10 -4.70 -7.25 15.82
CA TRP A 10 -3.55 -8.13 15.98
C TRP A 10 -2.57 -7.57 17.01
N LEU A 11 -2.16 -6.30 16.84
CA LEU A 11 -1.29 -5.58 17.77
C LEU A 11 -1.95 -5.44 19.14
N ARG A 12 -3.21 -4.99 19.22
CA ARG A 12 -3.91 -4.80 20.51
C ARG A 12 -3.97 -6.09 21.32
N ARG A 13 -4.22 -7.23 20.67
CA ARG A 13 -4.30 -8.54 21.34
C ARG A 13 -2.94 -8.98 21.89
N ARG A 14 -1.86 -8.72 21.15
CA ARG A 14 -0.48 -9.15 21.47
C ARG A 14 0.30 -8.16 22.34
N TRP A 15 -0.03 -6.87 22.31
CA TRP A 15 0.55 -5.85 23.22
C TRP A 15 0.16 -6.08 24.68
N ARG A 16 -0.92 -6.85 24.92
CA ARG A 16 -1.35 -7.27 26.27
C ARG A 16 -0.53 -8.44 26.84
N PHE A 17 0.23 -9.14 25.99
CA PHE A 17 1.09 -10.28 26.35
C PHE A 17 2.34 -10.30 25.44
N PRO A 18 3.29 -9.37 25.63
CA PRO A 18 4.43 -9.23 24.74
C PRO A 18 5.32 -10.49 24.79
N THR A 19 5.39 -11.21 23.67
CA THR A 19 6.44 -12.22 23.43
C THR A 19 7.64 -11.55 22.77
N ALA A 20 8.81 -12.17 22.87
CA ALA A 20 10.05 -11.63 22.30
C ALA A 20 10.08 -11.63 20.75
N ASN A 21 9.10 -12.27 20.09
CA ASN A 21 9.16 -12.65 18.68
C ASN A 21 7.91 -12.21 17.90
N LEU A 22 7.58 -10.92 17.94
CA LEU A 22 6.41 -10.34 17.26
C LEU A 22 6.37 -10.66 15.74
N PHE A 23 7.54 -10.70 15.10
CA PHE A 23 7.64 -11.00 13.66
C PHE A 23 7.33 -12.46 13.35
N ASP A 24 7.92 -13.42 14.08
CA ASP A 24 7.68 -14.85 13.88
C ASP A 24 6.19 -15.21 14.05
N GLU A 25 5.51 -14.59 15.03
CA GLU A 25 4.06 -14.80 15.22
C GLU A 25 3.23 -14.24 14.08
N LEU A 26 3.66 -13.11 13.50
CA LEU A 26 2.98 -12.54 12.35
C LEU A 26 3.13 -13.47 11.15
N GLU A 27 4.34 -13.95 10.90
CA GLU A 27 4.63 -14.90 9.81
C GLU A 27 3.77 -16.17 9.94
N GLN A 28 3.66 -16.72 11.15
CA GLN A 28 2.83 -17.90 11.41
C GLN A 28 1.34 -17.65 11.12
N ASP A 29 0.78 -16.51 11.56
CA ASP A 29 -0.61 -16.15 11.26
C ASP A 29 -0.84 -16.03 9.74
N PHE A 30 0.10 -15.43 9.01
CA PHE A 30 0.03 -15.34 7.56
C PHE A 30 0.10 -16.70 6.89
N GLU A 31 1.01 -17.59 7.31
CA GLU A 31 1.09 -18.96 6.80
C GLU A 31 -0.24 -19.71 6.93
N GLU A 32 -0.95 -19.55 8.06
CA GLU A 32 -2.28 -20.13 8.23
C GLU A 32 -3.30 -19.52 7.26
N MET A 33 -3.29 -18.20 7.09
CA MET A 33 -4.20 -17.51 6.17
C MET A 33 -3.96 -17.88 4.71
N PHE A 34 -2.72 -18.13 4.30
CA PHE A 34 -2.36 -18.55 2.95
C PHE A 34 -2.87 -19.96 2.60
N LYS A 35 -3.03 -20.85 3.58
CA LYS A 35 -3.56 -22.22 3.34
C LYS A 35 -4.99 -22.21 2.80
N ASP A 36 -5.79 -21.21 3.20
CA ASP A 36 -7.20 -21.07 2.84
C ASP A 36 -7.43 -20.03 1.72
N LEU A 37 -6.37 -19.62 1.01
CA LEU A 37 -6.46 -18.55 0.02
C LEU A 37 -7.20 -19.00 -1.26
N GLU A 38 -8.33 -18.35 -1.55
CA GLU A 38 -9.07 -18.50 -2.80
C GLU A 38 -8.57 -17.50 -3.85
N LEU A 39 -8.18 -17.99 -5.04
CA LEU A 39 -7.55 -17.17 -6.07
C LEU A 39 -8.56 -16.64 -7.11
N PRO A 40 -8.55 -15.34 -7.45
CA PRO A 40 -9.34 -14.77 -8.52
C PRO A 40 -9.06 -15.42 -9.88
N LYS A 41 -10.10 -15.55 -10.71
CA LYS A 41 -10.00 -16.15 -12.05
C LYS A 41 -9.09 -15.36 -12.98
N ASP A 42 -9.08 -14.03 -12.88
CA ASP A 42 -8.28 -13.16 -13.76
C ASP A 42 -6.77 -13.24 -13.50
N LEU A 43 -6.37 -13.83 -12.37
CA LEU A 43 -4.98 -14.12 -12.03
C LEU A 43 -4.53 -15.52 -12.48
N ILE A 44 -5.38 -16.24 -13.21
CA ILE A 44 -5.09 -17.53 -13.82
C ILE A 44 -4.94 -17.33 -15.33
N ARG A 45 -3.74 -17.55 -15.85
CA ARG A 45 -3.42 -17.45 -17.28
C ARG A 45 -3.16 -18.84 -17.82
N GLU A 46 -3.82 -19.21 -18.90
CA GLU A 46 -3.56 -20.46 -19.61
C GLU A 46 -2.76 -20.16 -20.88
N ARG A 47 -1.58 -20.78 -21.02
CA ARG A 47 -0.82 -20.75 -22.28
C ARG A 47 -0.78 -22.13 -22.90
N LYS A 48 -1.02 -22.21 -24.21
CA LYS A 48 -0.79 -23.43 -24.99
C LYS A 48 0.68 -23.52 -25.37
N LEU A 49 1.29 -24.68 -25.10
CA LEU A 49 2.64 -25.00 -25.50
C LEU A 49 2.67 -25.48 -26.96
N PRO A 50 3.85 -25.41 -27.61
CA PRO A 50 4.02 -25.91 -28.99
C PRO A 50 3.72 -27.41 -29.15
N ASP A 51 3.79 -28.19 -28.08
CA ASP A 51 3.48 -29.63 -28.04
C ASP A 51 1.98 -29.93 -27.84
N GLY A 52 1.13 -28.89 -27.74
CA GLY A 52 -0.31 -29.03 -27.52
C GLY A 52 -0.73 -29.12 -26.04
N GLY A 53 0.22 -29.14 -25.10
CA GLY A 53 -0.07 -29.04 -23.67
C GLY A 53 -0.56 -27.65 -23.26
N THR A 54 -1.30 -27.56 -22.15
CA THR A 54 -1.69 -26.28 -21.55
C THR A 54 -0.93 -26.09 -20.24
N VAL A 55 -0.24 -24.97 -20.09
CA VAL A 55 0.36 -24.55 -18.80
C VAL A 55 -0.54 -23.49 -18.19
N ARG A 56 -0.96 -23.73 -16.95
CA ARG A 56 -1.71 -22.79 -16.12
C ARG A 56 -0.72 -22.01 -15.26
N GLU A 57 -0.49 -20.75 -15.59
CA GLU A 57 0.28 -19.80 -14.78
C GLU A 57 -0.67 -19.07 -13.81
N MET A 58 -0.29 -18.97 -12.54
CA MET A 58 -1.08 -18.27 -11.52
C MET A 58 -0.27 -17.10 -10.97
N GLY A 59 -0.90 -15.93 -10.80
CA GLY A 59 -0.30 -14.75 -10.18
C GLY A 59 0.15 -13.65 -11.17
N PRO A 60 0.98 -12.69 -10.72
CA PRO A 60 1.71 -12.69 -9.44
C PRO A 60 0.83 -12.40 -8.22
N PHE A 61 1.13 -13.07 -7.10
CA PHE A 61 0.61 -12.76 -5.77
C PHE A 61 1.71 -12.08 -4.97
N VAL A 62 1.45 -10.85 -4.55
CA VAL A 62 2.38 -10.03 -3.78
C VAL A 62 1.65 -9.60 -2.53
N TYR A 63 2.19 -10.04 -1.39
CA TYR A 63 1.89 -9.47 -0.09
C TYR A 63 3.18 -8.90 0.47
N GLY A 64 3.12 -7.69 1.00
CA GLY A 64 4.24 -7.11 1.72
C GLY A 64 3.78 -6.06 2.71
N TYR A 65 4.59 -5.87 3.74
CA TYR A 65 4.38 -4.82 4.72
C TYR A 65 5.72 -4.15 5.04
N SER A 66 5.66 -2.88 5.39
CA SER A 66 6.76 -2.11 5.95
C SER A 66 6.44 -1.80 7.40
N PHE A 67 7.41 -2.03 8.29
CA PHE A 67 7.33 -1.71 9.71
C PHE A 67 8.29 -0.56 10.03
N SER A 68 7.78 0.48 10.69
CA SER A 68 8.60 1.61 11.17
C SER A 68 8.13 2.05 12.56
N MET A 69 9.01 2.67 13.35
CA MET A 69 8.64 3.22 14.65
C MET A 69 8.35 4.72 14.51
N GLY A 70 7.14 5.12 14.88
CA GLY A 70 6.71 6.51 14.90
C GLY A 70 7.42 7.33 15.97
N PRO A 71 7.39 8.67 15.87
CA PRO A 71 8.01 9.58 16.83
C PRO A 71 7.38 9.49 18.23
N ASP A 72 6.16 8.95 18.34
CA ASP A 72 5.47 8.66 19.60
C ASP A 72 5.78 7.27 20.17
N GLY A 73 6.74 6.55 19.57
CA GLY A 73 7.14 5.20 19.96
C GLY A 73 6.16 4.11 19.52
N LYS A 74 5.12 4.44 18.74
CA LYS A 74 4.14 3.45 18.24
C LYS A 74 4.59 2.89 16.90
N PRO A 75 4.35 1.59 16.64
CA PRO A 75 4.61 1.01 15.33
C PRO A 75 3.67 1.58 14.27
N VAL A 76 4.22 1.90 13.11
CA VAL A 76 3.51 2.28 11.89
C VAL A 76 3.74 1.17 10.87
N ILE A 77 2.66 0.47 10.51
CA ILE A 77 2.65 -0.62 9.55
C ILE A 77 2.02 -0.12 8.26
N ARG A 78 2.66 -0.40 7.13
CA ARG A 78 2.14 -0.04 5.79
C ARG A 78 2.16 -1.26 4.90
N GLU A 79 1.02 -1.65 4.36
CA GLU A 79 0.89 -2.79 3.48
C GLU A 79 1.04 -2.39 2.01
N PHE A 80 1.47 -3.33 1.18
CA PHE A 80 1.53 -3.20 -0.28
C PHE A 80 1.33 -4.55 -0.96
N GLY A 81 1.13 -4.52 -2.27
CA GLY A 81 0.84 -5.70 -3.08
C GLY A 81 -0.64 -5.83 -3.43
N ASN A 82 -1.02 -7.00 -3.90
CA ASN A 82 -2.38 -7.31 -4.34
C ASN A 82 -3.07 -8.35 -3.45
N VAL A 83 -2.41 -8.83 -2.41
CA VAL A 83 -3.02 -9.69 -1.39
C VAL A 83 -3.23 -8.83 -0.14
N LYS A 84 -4.42 -8.85 0.47
CA LYS A 84 -4.71 -8.10 1.69
C LYS A 84 -5.37 -8.97 2.76
N PRO A 85 -4.98 -8.85 4.03
CA PRO A 85 -5.71 -9.46 5.13
C PRO A 85 -7.09 -8.80 5.27
N SER A 86 -8.10 -9.61 5.48
CA SER A 86 -9.45 -9.18 5.76
C SER A 86 -10.07 -10.03 6.86
N LEU A 87 -11.03 -9.45 7.57
CA LEU A 87 -11.81 -10.13 8.58
C LEU A 87 -13.16 -10.50 7.97
N ARG A 88 -13.41 -11.81 7.79
CA ARG A 88 -14.68 -12.32 7.26
C ARG A 88 -15.43 -13.14 8.31
N GLY A 89 -16.75 -13.15 8.21
CA GLY A 89 -17.62 -13.98 9.03
C GLY A 89 -17.37 -15.46 8.73
N GLY A 90 -16.95 -16.20 9.74
CA GLY A 90 -16.80 -17.64 9.73
C GLY A 90 -18.04 -18.38 10.24
N PRO A 91 -18.00 -19.72 10.26
CA PRO A 91 -19.07 -20.54 10.82
C PRO A 91 -19.39 -20.12 12.27
N LEU A 92 -20.67 -20.13 12.64
CA LEU A 92 -21.16 -19.69 13.96
C LEU A 92 -20.88 -18.22 14.32
N GLY A 93 -20.65 -17.34 13.33
CA GLY A 93 -20.45 -15.90 13.58
C GLY A 93 -19.07 -15.53 14.13
N ALA A 94 -18.13 -16.49 14.16
CA ALA A 94 -16.75 -16.22 14.53
C ALA A 94 -16.06 -15.43 13.41
N VAL A 95 -15.47 -14.28 13.71
CA VAL A 95 -14.65 -13.52 12.74
C VAL A 95 -13.32 -14.24 12.55
N LYS A 96 -13.01 -14.64 11.30
CA LYS A 96 -11.74 -15.27 10.95
C LYS A 96 -10.93 -14.38 9.99
N PRO A 97 -9.61 -14.23 10.21
CA PRO A 97 -8.70 -13.64 9.22
C PRO A 97 -8.68 -14.46 7.93
N ARG A 98 -8.72 -13.81 6.78
CA ARG A 98 -8.56 -14.38 5.44
C ARG A 98 -7.74 -13.43 4.57
N LEU A 99 -7.21 -13.93 3.45
CA LEU A 99 -6.58 -13.09 2.45
C LEU A 99 -7.56 -12.86 1.29
N ASP A 100 -7.76 -11.60 0.93
CA ASP A 100 -8.43 -11.21 -0.30
C ASP A 100 -7.38 -10.81 -1.33
N VAL A 101 -7.49 -11.36 -2.53
CA VAL A 101 -6.59 -11.00 -3.64
C VAL A 101 -7.32 -10.05 -4.59
N LYS A 102 -6.74 -8.88 -4.80
CA LYS A 102 -7.15 -7.91 -5.81
C LYS A 102 -6.41 -8.15 -7.12
N GLU A 103 -7.04 -7.67 -8.18
CA GLU A 103 -6.46 -7.71 -9.52
C GLU A 103 -5.36 -6.65 -9.68
N ASP A 104 -5.59 -5.45 -9.16
CA ASP A 104 -4.62 -4.36 -9.14
C ASP A 104 -3.64 -4.51 -7.97
N ARG A 105 -2.36 -4.24 -8.23
CA ARG A 105 -1.31 -4.24 -7.21
C ARG A 105 -1.14 -2.87 -6.60
N GLU A 106 -1.17 -2.79 -5.27
CA GLU A 106 -0.75 -1.56 -4.60
C GLU A 106 0.79 -1.48 -4.58
N PRO A 107 1.40 -0.42 -5.15
CA PRO A 107 2.83 -0.21 -5.04
C PRO A 107 3.22 0.11 -3.59
N LEU A 108 4.46 -0.21 -3.22
CA LEU A 108 5.04 0.35 -2.01
C LEU A 108 5.27 1.84 -2.24
N VAL A 109 4.74 2.66 -1.34
CA VAL A 109 4.89 4.11 -1.39
C VAL A 109 5.36 4.64 -0.05
N ASP A 110 6.32 5.56 -0.08
CA ASP A 110 6.70 6.38 1.06
C ASP A 110 6.50 7.86 0.77
N THR A 111 6.11 8.61 1.80
CA THR A 111 5.86 10.06 1.72
C THR A 111 6.70 10.76 2.78
N ILE A 112 7.60 11.63 2.32
CA ILE A 112 8.54 12.38 3.13
C ILE A 112 8.14 13.85 3.10
N VAL A 113 7.90 14.43 4.28
CA VAL A 113 7.54 15.84 4.42
C VAL A 113 8.77 16.64 4.83
N ASN A 114 9.17 17.57 3.98
CA ASN A 114 10.20 18.57 4.26
C ASN A 114 9.54 19.92 4.57
N PRO A 115 10.29 20.93 5.07
CA PRO A 115 9.74 22.25 5.38
C PRO A 115 8.98 22.91 4.22
N ASP A 116 9.48 22.82 2.99
CA ASP A 116 8.89 23.48 1.81
C ASP A 116 8.31 22.52 0.77
N THR A 117 8.59 21.22 0.88
CA THR A 117 8.22 20.24 -0.16
C THR A 117 7.69 18.94 0.45
N VAL A 118 6.85 18.25 -0.30
CA VAL A 118 6.50 16.84 -0.08
C VAL A 118 7.16 16.00 -1.17
N LYS A 119 7.83 14.92 -0.77
CA LYS A 119 8.43 13.94 -1.68
C LYS A 119 7.68 12.63 -1.53
N VAL A 120 7.18 12.10 -2.64
CA VAL A 120 6.54 10.79 -2.74
C VAL A 120 7.44 9.87 -3.55
N VAL A 121 7.74 8.69 -3.02
CA VAL A 121 8.54 7.67 -3.69
C VAL A 121 7.70 6.41 -3.85
N ALA A 122 7.56 5.89 -5.08
CA ALA A 122 6.74 4.72 -5.37
C ALA A 122 7.50 3.68 -6.21
N GLU A 123 7.37 2.40 -5.85
CA GLU A 123 7.98 1.28 -6.58
C GLU A 123 7.03 0.66 -7.61
N LEU A 124 7.45 0.72 -8.88
CA LEU A 124 6.74 0.25 -10.08
C LEU A 124 7.66 -0.60 -10.97
N PRO A 125 8.13 -1.78 -10.51
CA PRO A 125 9.02 -2.63 -11.28
C PRO A 125 8.36 -3.15 -12.57
N GLY A 126 9.08 -2.99 -13.68
CA GLY A 126 8.66 -3.46 -15.01
C GLY A 126 7.55 -2.64 -15.66
N VAL A 127 7.34 -1.40 -15.20
CA VAL A 127 6.42 -0.43 -15.82
C VAL A 127 7.22 0.51 -16.71
N GLU A 128 6.67 0.91 -17.85
CA GLU A 128 7.30 1.91 -18.70
C GLU A 128 6.80 3.32 -18.31
N LYS A 129 7.66 4.35 -18.46
CA LYS A 129 7.31 5.74 -18.14
C LYS A 129 5.96 6.22 -18.70
N PRO A 130 5.62 5.99 -19.99
CA PRO A 130 4.36 6.49 -20.55
C PRO A 130 3.11 5.82 -19.97
N ASP A 131 3.25 4.67 -19.30
CA ASP A 131 2.13 3.91 -18.72
C ASP A 131 1.75 4.40 -17.31
N ILE A 132 2.50 5.34 -16.74
CA ILE A 132 2.29 5.87 -15.39
C ILE A 132 1.41 7.11 -15.47
N SER A 133 0.19 7.00 -14.94
CA SER A 133 -0.70 8.15 -14.71
C SER A 133 -0.59 8.65 -13.28
N LEU A 134 -0.39 9.96 -13.13
CA LEU A 134 -0.37 10.65 -11.84
C LEU A 134 -1.38 11.80 -11.87
N GLU A 135 -2.26 11.82 -10.88
CA GLU A 135 -3.24 12.89 -10.70
C GLU A 135 -3.16 13.42 -9.27
N CYS A 136 -2.99 14.73 -9.10
CA CYS A 136 -2.96 15.37 -7.78
C CYS A 136 -3.92 16.55 -7.74
N ASP A 137 -4.78 16.61 -6.72
CA ASP A 137 -5.75 17.69 -6.51
C ASP A 137 -5.33 18.69 -5.42
N GLY A 138 -4.08 18.59 -4.95
CA GLY A 138 -3.51 19.42 -3.90
C GLY A 138 -3.50 18.77 -2.51
N GLN A 139 -4.34 17.77 -2.24
CA GLN A 139 -4.29 17.01 -0.99
C GLN A 139 -4.32 15.50 -1.20
N LYS A 140 -4.78 15.03 -2.35
CA LYS A 140 -4.82 13.64 -2.73
C LYS A 140 -3.95 13.41 -3.95
N LEU A 141 -3.17 12.33 -3.93
CA LEU A 141 -2.37 11.85 -5.06
C LEU A 141 -2.88 10.48 -5.48
N ARG A 142 -3.21 10.33 -6.76
CA ARG A 142 -3.61 9.07 -7.38
C ARG A 142 -2.52 8.64 -8.36
N LEU A 143 -2.06 7.40 -8.19
CA LEU A 143 -1.11 6.72 -9.06
C LEU A 143 -1.83 5.54 -9.70
N LYS A 144 -1.89 5.52 -11.04
CA LYS A 144 -2.49 4.43 -11.81
C LYS A 144 -1.54 3.95 -12.92
N VAL A 145 -1.45 2.64 -13.07
CA VAL A 145 -0.83 1.96 -14.22
C VAL A 145 -1.84 0.93 -14.71
N ASP A 146 -2.16 0.95 -16.00
CA ASP A 146 -3.21 0.13 -16.58
C ASP A 146 -2.73 -0.51 -17.89
N THR A 147 -2.03 -1.64 -17.77
CA THR A 147 -1.48 -2.38 -18.91
C THR A 147 -1.77 -3.87 -18.77
N ASP A 148 -1.78 -4.61 -19.88
CA ASP A 148 -1.98 -6.07 -19.88
C ASP A 148 -0.93 -6.84 -19.04
N LYS A 149 0.27 -6.26 -18.92
CA LYS A 149 1.40 -6.87 -18.19
C LYS A 149 1.41 -6.50 -16.71
N ARG A 150 0.96 -5.29 -16.38
CA ARG A 150 1.08 -4.68 -15.04
C ARG A 150 -0.09 -3.75 -14.78
N ARG A 151 -0.75 -3.96 -13.65
CA ARG A 151 -1.75 -3.03 -13.11
C ARG A 151 -1.38 -2.60 -11.71
N TYR A 152 -1.33 -1.29 -11.53
CA TYR A 152 -1.08 -0.67 -10.23
C TYR A 152 -2.12 0.39 -9.96
N TYR A 153 -2.55 0.47 -8.70
CA TYR A 153 -3.41 1.54 -8.24
C TYR A 153 -3.05 1.91 -6.81
N LYS A 154 -2.85 3.20 -6.53
CA LYS A 154 -2.81 3.73 -5.17
C LYS A 154 -3.40 5.12 -5.12
N GLU A 155 -4.22 5.34 -4.11
CA GLU A 155 -4.66 6.67 -3.70
C GLU A 155 -4.01 6.98 -2.35
N LEU A 156 -3.44 8.18 -2.24
CA LEU A 156 -2.70 8.65 -1.08
C LEU A 156 -3.28 9.98 -0.64
N GLU A 157 -3.60 10.11 0.64
CA GLU A 157 -3.84 11.41 1.25
C GLU A 157 -2.50 12.01 1.68
N LEU A 158 -2.15 13.15 1.10
CA LEU A 158 -0.92 13.85 1.42
C LEU A 158 -1.08 14.53 2.80
N PRO A 159 -0.05 14.46 3.65
CA PRO A 159 -0.12 14.99 5.03
C PRO A 159 -0.23 16.52 5.10
N VAL A 160 0.02 17.22 3.99
CA VAL A 160 -0.05 18.68 3.86
C VAL A 160 -0.54 19.03 2.46
N GLU A 161 -1.21 20.19 2.33
CA GLU A 161 -1.63 20.70 1.04
C GLU A 161 -0.41 21.11 0.18
N VAL A 162 -0.44 20.78 -1.10
CA VAL A 162 0.61 21.02 -2.08
C VAL A 162 0.07 21.76 -3.30
N ASP A 163 0.99 22.27 -4.10
CA ASP A 163 0.71 22.86 -5.40
C ASP A 163 1.08 21.88 -6.53
N PRO A 164 0.11 21.22 -7.21
CA PRO A 164 0.39 20.28 -8.29
C PRO A 164 1.19 20.88 -9.46
N ASP A 165 1.07 22.18 -9.70
CA ASP A 165 1.73 22.86 -10.82
C ASP A 165 3.25 22.98 -10.60
N THR A 166 3.70 22.81 -9.35
CA THR A 166 5.13 22.80 -8.99
C THR A 166 5.79 21.42 -9.10
N SER A 167 5.06 20.43 -9.61
CA SER A 167 5.49 19.04 -9.63
C SER A 167 6.79 18.81 -10.42
N LYS A 168 7.69 18.02 -9.83
CA LYS A 168 8.87 17.47 -10.48
C LYS A 168 8.88 15.97 -10.30
N ALA A 169 8.84 15.22 -11.39
CA ALA A 169 8.88 13.77 -11.38
C ALA A 169 10.15 13.22 -12.03
N SER A 170 10.71 12.18 -11.45
CA SER A 170 11.77 11.38 -12.07
C SER A 170 11.42 9.90 -11.96
N TYR A 171 11.78 9.12 -12.97
CA TYR A 171 11.56 7.67 -12.96
C TYR A 171 12.80 6.95 -13.48
N LYS A 172 13.36 6.09 -12.63
CA LYS A 172 14.59 5.34 -12.92
C LYS A 172 14.52 3.96 -12.28
N ASN A 173 14.85 2.93 -13.06
CA ASN A 173 14.95 1.55 -12.59
C ASN A 173 13.72 1.04 -11.81
N GLY A 174 12.51 1.40 -12.23
CA GLY A 174 11.31 0.98 -11.54
C GLY A 174 10.89 1.88 -10.38
N VAL A 175 11.63 2.93 -10.03
CA VAL A 175 11.31 3.82 -8.91
C VAL A 175 10.86 5.18 -9.44
N LEU A 176 9.65 5.59 -9.06
CA LEU A 176 9.10 6.92 -9.28
C LEU A 176 9.43 7.79 -8.07
N GLU A 177 9.97 8.97 -8.31
CA GLU A 177 10.15 10.03 -7.33
C GLU A 177 9.41 11.28 -7.79
N LEU A 178 8.44 11.73 -7.00
CA LEU A 178 7.63 12.92 -7.23
C LEU A 178 7.89 13.93 -6.11
N ILE A 179 8.24 15.16 -6.46
CA ILE A 179 8.44 16.28 -5.53
C ILE A 179 7.40 17.35 -5.83
N LEU A 180 6.69 17.78 -4.79
CA LEU A 180 5.64 18.80 -4.84
C LEU A 180 5.96 19.90 -3.82
N THR A 181 5.82 21.18 -4.18
CA THR A 181 5.96 22.27 -3.22
C THR A 181 4.72 22.36 -2.35
N ARG A 182 4.92 22.60 -1.06
CA ARG A 182 3.82 22.82 -0.11
C ARG A 182 3.13 24.14 -0.43
N LYS A 183 1.80 24.13 -0.43
CA LYS A 183 1.07 25.41 -0.39
C LYS A 183 1.34 26.06 0.95
N LYS A 184 1.83 27.30 0.92
CA LYS A 184 1.96 28.09 2.15
C LYS A 184 0.56 28.28 2.72
N SER A 185 0.33 27.79 3.94
CA SER A 185 -0.90 28.14 4.65
C SER A 185 -0.95 29.66 4.78
N GLY A 186 -2.02 30.27 4.29
CA GLY A 186 -2.30 31.67 4.54
C GLY A 186 -2.65 31.86 6.01
N SER A 187 -1.66 31.87 6.90
CA SER A 187 -1.85 32.30 8.28
C SER A 187 -0.70 33.21 8.69
N LYS A 188 -0.90 34.52 8.53
CA LYS A 188 -0.26 35.49 9.44
C LYS A 188 -0.78 35.12 10.82
N ALA A 189 0.01 34.42 11.62
CA ALA A 189 -0.29 34.24 13.03
C ALA A 189 -0.56 35.62 13.62
N LYS A 190 -1.79 35.87 14.08
CA LYS A 190 -2.09 37.06 14.87
C LYS A 190 -1.81 36.72 16.32
N GLN A 191 -0.92 37.49 16.93
CA GLN A 191 -0.73 37.46 18.38
C GLN A 191 -2.07 37.80 19.04
N ILE A 192 -2.56 36.91 19.89
CA ILE A 192 -3.73 37.13 20.74
C ILE A 192 -3.19 37.64 22.07
N ALA A 193 -3.62 38.82 22.50
CA ALA A 193 -3.33 39.33 23.84
C ALA A 193 -4.20 38.56 24.85
N ILE A 194 -3.59 38.20 25.98
CA ILE A 194 -4.29 37.63 27.14
C ILE A 194 -4.53 38.79 28.10
N ASP A 195 -5.79 39.03 28.45
CA ASP A 195 -6.20 39.91 29.56
C ASP A 195 -6.14 39.18 30.91
#